data_AF-A0A836UGG4-F1
#
_entry.id   AF-A0A836UGG4-F1
#
_cell.length_a   1.000
_cell.length_b   1.000
_cell.length_c   1.000
_cell.angle_alpha   90.00
_cell.angle_beta   90.00
_cell.angle_gamma   90.00
#
_symmetry.space_group_name_H-M   'P 1'
#
loop_
_entity.id
_entity.type
_entity.pdbx_description
1 polymer ?
#
loop_
_entity_poly.entity_id
_entity_poly.type
_entity_poly.pdbx_seq_one_letter_code
_entity_poly.pdbx_strand_id
1 'polypeptide(L)'
;MNIAKVAVLAFAFAGCGGGSGLGPQELQKQEKKLRDRLPIDWVHYNSGDYQGAIDFFAKTLEQAETFEGSEAILNEIKSEAQNGIAWAFFRQQDLESAWNSFQQATRLNRRNPDAWAGWAGVALASGRYNDTAQFAIQALETGGTYNSAFRIDESDRELGHDRIDNRHIRLMLAEAYFQLGRYSAIDRADPNNATAQVRLLKGAFTFHDPGQLLQEISKVSLELQQETTGGF
;
A
#
# COMPACT_ATOMS: atom_id res chain seq x y z
N MET A 1 -35.52 46.25 43.61
CA MET A 1 -34.16 46.60 43.13
C MET A 1 -33.42 45.27 42.96
N ASN A 2 -33.57 44.54 41.83
CA ASN A 2 -32.66 44.53 40.65
C ASN A 2 -31.19 44.73 41.06
N ILE A 3 -30.23 43.87 40.69
CA ILE A 3 -29.71 43.68 39.32
C ILE A 3 -28.95 42.33 39.17
N ALA A 4 -29.17 41.69 38.00
CA ALA A 4 -28.33 40.79 37.17
C ALA A 4 -27.68 39.52 37.77
N LYS A 5 -28.05 38.30 37.36
CA LYS A 5 -27.81 37.62 36.06
C LYS A 5 -26.32 37.45 35.72
N VAL A 6 -25.81 36.24 35.94
CA VAL A 6 -24.76 35.65 35.09
C VAL A 6 -25.31 34.33 34.57
N ALA A 7 -25.85 34.38 33.35
CA ALA A 7 -26.20 33.20 32.59
C ALA A 7 -24.92 32.70 31.92
N VAL A 8 -24.48 31.49 32.28
CA VAL A 8 -23.43 30.77 31.56
C VAL A 8 -24.04 30.33 30.22
N LEU A 9 -23.71 31.07 29.17
CA LEU A 9 -24.07 30.73 27.79
C LEU A 9 -23.20 29.54 27.38
N ALA A 10 -23.77 28.33 27.43
CA ALA A 10 -23.17 27.17 26.79
C ALA A 10 -23.23 27.39 25.27
N PHE A 11 -22.08 27.70 24.66
CA PHE A 11 -21.92 27.66 23.22
C PHE A 11 -22.07 26.21 22.76
N ALA A 12 -23.27 25.89 22.27
CA ALA A 12 -23.45 24.75 21.40
C ALA A 12 -22.66 25.05 20.12
N PHE A 13 -21.52 24.37 19.93
CA PHE A 13 -20.91 24.25 18.62
C PHE A 13 -21.90 23.48 17.75
N ALA A 14 -22.76 24.22 17.05
CA ALA A 14 -23.37 23.78 15.81
C ALA A 14 -22.25 23.67 14.77
N GLY A 15 -21.44 22.62 14.89
CA GLY A 15 -20.61 22.16 13.80
C GLY A 15 -21.56 21.59 12.76
N CYS A 16 -21.61 22.22 11.59
CA CYS A 16 -22.17 21.63 10.38
C CYS A 16 -21.29 20.45 9.95
N GLY A 17 -21.27 19.38 10.76
CA GLY A 17 -20.83 18.06 10.33
C GLY A 17 -22.10 17.32 9.97
N GLY A 18 -22.25 16.94 8.70
CA GLY A 18 -23.33 16.07 8.23
C GLY A 18 -23.23 14.68 8.85
N GLY A 19 -23.45 14.59 10.16
CA GLY A 19 -23.59 13.33 10.86
C GLY A 19 -24.92 12.73 10.45
N SER A 20 -24.89 11.47 10.03
CA SER A 20 -26.06 10.69 9.58
C SER A 20 -27.17 10.51 10.63
N GLY A 21 -27.09 11.19 11.79
CA GLY A 21 -27.99 11.03 12.93
C GLY A 21 -27.83 9.70 13.66
N LEU A 22 -26.91 8.84 13.22
CA LEU A 22 -26.64 7.53 13.79
C LEU A 22 -25.62 7.62 14.92
N GLY A 23 -25.88 6.91 16.01
CA GLY A 23 -24.90 6.75 17.09
C GLY A 23 -23.69 5.90 16.63
N PRO A 24 -22.51 6.03 17.28
CA PRO A 24 -21.28 5.33 16.88
C PRO A 24 -21.42 3.81 16.71
N GLN A 25 -22.24 3.16 17.56
CA GLN A 25 -22.47 1.72 17.47
C GLN A 25 -23.25 1.30 16.22
N GLU A 26 -24.20 2.14 15.77
CA GLU A 26 -25.00 1.82 14.58
C GLU A 26 -24.20 2.07 13.30
N LEU A 27 -23.35 3.10 13.31
CA LEU A 27 -22.34 3.31 12.25
C LEU A 27 -21.44 2.09 12.11
N GLN A 28 -20.83 1.62 13.20
CA GLN A 28 -19.96 0.43 13.18
C GLN A 28 -20.69 -0.81 12.63
N LYS A 29 -21.96 -1.02 12.99
CA LYS A 29 -22.76 -2.13 12.44
C LYS A 29 -23.00 -1.98 10.93
N GLN A 30 -23.26 -0.77 10.45
CA GLN A 30 -23.44 -0.53 9.01
C GLN A 30 -22.13 -0.74 8.25
N GLU A 31 -21.02 -0.24 8.77
CA GLU A 31 -19.69 -0.42 8.16
C GLU A 31 -19.29 -1.91 8.12
N LYS A 32 -19.49 -2.63 9.22
CA LYS A 32 -19.28 -4.09 9.25
C LYS A 32 -20.15 -4.82 8.23
N LYS A 33 -21.45 -4.49 8.15
CA LYS A 33 -22.36 -5.08 7.16
C LYS A 33 -21.90 -4.81 5.72
N LEU A 34 -21.33 -3.64 5.43
CA LEU A 34 -20.77 -3.35 4.10
C LEU A 34 -19.57 -4.25 3.79
N ARG A 35 -18.64 -4.39 4.75
CA ARG A 35 -17.47 -5.27 4.62
C ARG A 35 -17.87 -6.74 4.45
N ASP A 36 -18.87 -7.20 5.18
CA ASP A 36 -19.39 -8.58 5.09
C ASP A 36 -20.07 -8.87 3.74
N ARG A 37 -20.68 -7.86 3.10
CA ARG A 37 -21.44 -8.01 1.85
C ARG A 37 -20.58 -7.92 0.60
N LEU A 38 -19.46 -7.22 0.67
CA LEU A 38 -18.57 -7.00 -0.47
C LEU A 38 -17.38 -7.97 -0.40
N PRO A 39 -17.32 -8.96 -1.30
CA PRO A 39 -16.29 -9.98 -1.24
C PRO A 39 -14.92 -9.40 -1.61
N ILE A 40 -13.93 -9.64 -0.76
CA ILE A 40 -12.52 -9.38 -1.04
C ILE A 40 -11.78 -10.63 -0.56
N ASP A 41 -11.09 -11.28 -1.47
CA ASP A 41 -10.36 -12.53 -1.24
C ASP A 41 -9.28 -12.65 -2.31
N TRP A 42 -8.14 -13.20 -1.93
CA TRP A 42 -6.96 -13.40 -2.75
C TRP A 42 -6.78 -14.86 -3.22
N VAL A 43 -7.72 -15.77 -2.95
CA VAL A 43 -7.65 -17.20 -3.32
C VAL A 43 -7.32 -17.43 -4.80
N HIS A 44 -8.02 -16.76 -5.73
CA HIS A 44 -7.71 -16.89 -7.16
C HIS A 44 -6.28 -16.45 -7.47
N TYR A 45 -5.84 -15.31 -6.94
CA TYR A 45 -4.48 -14.82 -7.12
C TYR A 45 -3.44 -15.80 -6.57
N ASN A 46 -3.65 -16.29 -5.34
CA ASN A 46 -2.75 -17.19 -4.63
C ASN A 46 -2.65 -18.57 -5.30
N SER A 47 -3.70 -19.00 -6.00
CA SER A 47 -3.68 -20.22 -6.83
C SER A 47 -3.04 -20.04 -8.21
N GLY A 48 -2.62 -18.81 -8.56
CA GLY A 48 -2.07 -18.47 -9.87
C GLY A 48 -3.13 -18.23 -10.96
N ASP A 49 -4.42 -18.29 -10.61
CA ASP A 49 -5.53 -17.93 -11.50
C ASP A 49 -5.72 -16.41 -11.54
N TYR A 50 -4.78 -15.73 -12.21
CA TYR A 50 -4.79 -14.26 -12.28
C TYR A 50 -5.99 -13.71 -13.05
N GLN A 51 -6.50 -14.43 -14.06
CA GLN A 51 -7.70 -14.00 -14.75
C GLN A 51 -8.93 -14.13 -13.84
N GLY A 52 -9.07 -15.25 -13.12
CA GLY A 52 -10.13 -15.39 -12.13
C GLY A 52 -10.05 -14.35 -11.01
N ALA A 53 -8.83 -13.95 -10.61
CA ALA A 53 -8.64 -12.87 -9.64
C ALA A 53 -9.15 -11.53 -10.19
N ILE A 54 -8.81 -11.18 -11.44
CA ILE A 54 -9.31 -9.97 -12.11
C ILE A 54 -10.84 -9.98 -12.15
N ASP A 55 -11.43 -11.09 -12.62
CA ASP A 55 -12.89 -11.23 -12.75
C ASP A 55 -13.58 -11.13 -11.38
N PHE A 56 -13.02 -11.75 -10.35
CA PHE A 56 -13.53 -11.70 -8.99
C PHE A 56 -13.53 -10.28 -8.43
N PHE A 57 -12.39 -9.57 -8.48
CA PHE A 57 -12.29 -8.21 -7.97
C PHE A 57 -13.10 -7.21 -8.81
N ALA A 58 -13.20 -7.41 -10.13
CA ALA A 58 -14.06 -6.59 -10.99
C ALA A 58 -15.54 -6.71 -10.59
N LYS A 59 -16.00 -7.92 -10.25
CA LYS A 59 -17.34 -8.13 -9.71
C LYS A 59 -17.54 -7.43 -8.37
N THR A 60 -16.53 -7.40 -7.50
CA THR A 60 -16.59 -6.63 -6.26
C THR A 60 -16.76 -5.13 -6.53
N LEU A 61 -16.05 -4.59 -7.51
CA LEU A 61 -16.20 -3.18 -7.91
C LEU A 61 -17.61 -2.89 -8.41
N GLU A 62 -18.17 -3.73 -9.28
CA GLU A 62 -19.55 -3.63 -9.78
C GLU A 62 -20.55 -3.65 -8.61
N GLN A 63 -20.42 -4.60 -7.70
CA GLN A 63 -21.30 -4.68 -6.52
C GLN A 63 -21.17 -3.44 -5.63
N ALA A 64 -19.96 -2.92 -5.44
CA ALA A 64 -19.70 -1.75 -4.61
C ALA A 64 -20.31 -0.45 -5.18
N GLU A 65 -20.65 -0.41 -6.47
CA GLU A 65 -21.41 0.70 -7.07
C GLU A 65 -22.90 0.64 -6.73
N THR A 66 -23.42 -0.55 -6.40
CA THR A 66 -24.84 -0.74 -6.06
C THR A 66 -25.18 -0.51 -4.59
N PHE A 67 -24.17 -0.40 -3.72
CA PHE A 67 -24.37 -0.23 -2.29
C PHE A 67 -24.31 1.23 -1.86
N GLU A 68 -25.32 1.62 -1.08
CA GLU A 68 -25.29 2.85 -0.31
C GLU A 68 -24.60 2.63 1.05
N GLY A 69 -23.88 3.64 1.54
CA GLY A 69 -23.34 3.65 2.89
C GLY A 69 -22.08 4.50 3.01
N SER A 70 -21.20 4.16 3.96
CA SER A 70 -19.99 4.93 4.24
C SER A 70 -19.06 4.97 3.03
N GLU A 71 -18.90 6.15 2.43
CA GLU A 71 -18.02 6.37 1.28
C GLU A 71 -16.57 5.96 1.59
N ALA A 72 -16.12 6.19 2.84
CA ALA A 72 -14.78 5.78 3.27
C ALA A 72 -14.59 4.27 3.18
N ILE A 73 -15.56 3.48 3.66
CA ILE A 73 -15.51 2.01 3.62
C ILE A 73 -15.63 1.50 2.18
N LEU A 74 -16.52 2.10 1.38
CA LEU A 74 -16.65 1.77 -0.04
C LEU A 74 -15.35 2.05 -0.79
N ASN A 75 -14.69 3.18 -0.55
CA ASN A 75 -13.42 3.52 -1.18
C ASN A 75 -12.28 2.63 -0.72
N GLU A 76 -12.27 2.17 0.54
CA GLU A 76 -11.31 1.18 1.02
C GLU A 76 -11.47 -0.16 0.29
N ILE A 77 -12.70 -0.66 0.19
CA ILE A 77 -13.00 -1.92 -0.49
C ILE A 77 -12.70 -1.82 -1.99
N LYS A 78 -13.10 -0.71 -2.64
CA LYS A 78 -12.79 -0.47 -4.06
C LYS A 78 -11.28 -0.32 -4.28
N SER A 79 -10.57 0.32 -3.34
CA SER A 79 -9.11 0.39 -3.38
C SER A 79 -8.48 -0.99 -3.34
N GLU A 80 -8.98 -1.86 -2.44
CA GLU A 80 -8.46 -3.22 -2.31
C GLU A 80 -8.77 -4.09 -3.54
N ALA A 81 -9.96 -3.96 -4.11
CA ALA A 81 -10.29 -4.65 -5.35
C ALA A 81 -9.41 -4.18 -6.52
N GLN A 82 -9.20 -2.86 -6.67
CA GLN A 82 -8.27 -2.34 -7.69
C GLN A 82 -6.83 -2.79 -7.44
N ASN A 83 -6.41 -2.90 -6.17
CA ASN A 83 -5.10 -3.42 -5.79
C ASN A 83 -4.93 -4.89 -6.23
N GLY A 84 -5.93 -5.74 -5.96
CA GLY A 84 -5.94 -7.14 -6.39
C GLY A 84 -5.91 -7.31 -7.92
N ILE A 85 -6.69 -6.51 -8.66
CA ILE A 85 -6.64 -6.45 -10.12
C ILE A 85 -5.24 -6.06 -10.61
N ALA A 86 -4.64 -5.04 -9.98
CA ALA A 86 -3.33 -4.53 -10.38
C ALA A 86 -2.22 -5.57 -10.20
N TRP A 87 -2.20 -6.26 -9.06
CA TRP A 87 -1.27 -7.36 -8.83
C TRP A 87 -1.47 -8.49 -9.82
N ALA A 88 -2.72 -8.88 -10.12
CA ALA A 88 -3.00 -9.91 -11.11
C ALA A 88 -2.48 -9.53 -12.52
N PHE A 89 -2.69 -8.29 -12.97
CA PHE A 89 -2.11 -7.80 -14.22
C PHE A 89 -0.57 -7.78 -14.18
N PHE A 90 0.01 -7.38 -13.05
CA PHE A 90 1.47 -7.38 -12.88
C PHE A 90 2.05 -8.80 -13.06
N ARG A 91 1.38 -9.83 -12.51
CA ARG A 91 1.76 -11.23 -12.69
C ARG A 91 1.58 -11.74 -14.11
N GLN A 92 0.63 -11.19 -14.85
CA GLN A 92 0.46 -11.42 -16.29
C GLN A 92 1.45 -10.61 -17.16
N GLN A 93 2.33 -9.81 -16.54
CA GLN A 93 3.26 -8.88 -17.22
C GLN A 93 2.58 -7.75 -18.01
N ASP A 94 1.29 -7.50 -17.78
CA ASP A 94 0.60 -6.32 -18.31
C ASP A 94 0.86 -5.12 -17.40
N LEU A 95 2.02 -4.50 -17.60
CA LEU A 95 2.48 -3.37 -16.78
C LEU A 95 1.62 -2.13 -16.95
N GLU A 96 0.98 -1.93 -18.11
CA GLU A 96 0.12 -0.76 -18.36
C GLU A 96 -1.19 -0.88 -17.59
N SER A 97 -1.85 -2.04 -17.66
CA SER A 97 -3.08 -2.31 -16.90
C SER A 97 -2.80 -2.30 -15.39
N ALA A 98 -1.69 -2.91 -14.96
CA ALA A 98 -1.26 -2.88 -13.57
C ALA A 98 -1.05 -1.45 -13.06
N TRP A 99 -0.34 -0.61 -13.82
CA TRP A 99 -0.12 0.80 -13.49
C TRP A 99 -1.44 1.54 -13.28
N ASN A 100 -2.38 1.39 -14.20
CA ASN A 100 -3.68 2.07 -14.16
C ASN A 100 -4.51 1.64 -12.95
N SER A 101 -4.51 0.34 -12.60
CA SER A 101 -5.25 -0.16 -11.45
C SER A 101 -4.60 0.24 -10.12
N PHE A 102 -3.27 0.20 -9.98
CA PHE A 102 -2.60 0.72 -8.78
C PHE A 102 -2.83 2.23 -8.59
N GLN A 103 -2.81 3.01 -9.67
CA GLN A 103 -3.14 4.42 -9.62
C GLN A 103 -4.58 4.64 -9.12
N GLN A 104 -5.54 3.84 -9.56
CA GLN A 104 -6.92 3.93 -9.07
C GLN A 104 -7.03 3.53 -7.60
N ALA A 105 -6.37 2.43 -7.20
CA ALA A 105 -6.35 1.96 -5.82
C ALA A 105 -5.85 3.03 -4.86
N THR A 106 -4.74 3.71 -5.19
CA THR A 106 -4.14 4.77 -4.38
C THR A 106 -4.93 6.09 -4.40
N ARG A 107 -5.68 6.37 -5.48
CA ARG A 107 -6.63 7.49 -5.54
C ARG A 107 -7.81 7.28 -4.61
N LEU A 108 -8.37 6.06 -4.59
CA LEU A 108 -9.50 5.69 -3.73
C LEU A 108 -9.10 5.66 -2.25
N ASN A 109 -7.94 5.08 -1.94
CA ASN A 109 -7.40 5.06 -0.60
C ASN A 109 -5.89 5.30 -0.60
N ARG A 110 -5.50 6.53 -0.24
CA ARG A 110 -4.09 6.92 -0.13
C ARG A 110 -3.34 6.21 1.00
N ARG A 111 -4.04 5.53 1.91
CA ARG A 111 -3.47 4.78 3.03
C ARG A 111 -3.34 3.28 2.74
N ASN A 112 -3.51 2.82 1.50
CA ASN A 112 -3.27 1.43 1.14
C ASN A 112 -1.76 1.21 0.83
N PRO A 113 -0.95 0.67 1.77
CA PRO A 113 0.49 0.54 1.55
C PRO A 113 0.84 -0.50 0.47
N ASP A 114 -0.01 -1.51 0.28
CA ASP A 114 0.20 -2.55 -0.74
C ASP A 114 0.02 -2.00 -2.14
N ALA A 115 -1.00 -1.16 -2.34
CA ALA A 115 -1.20 -0.49 -3.62
C ALA A 115 -0.01 0.42 -3.99
N TRP A 116 0.58 1.12 -3.00
CA TRP A 116 1.80 1.90 -3.23
C TRP A 116 3.02 1.01 -3.52
N ALA A 117 3.17 -0.09 -2.79
CA ALA A 117 4.27 -1.04 -2.98
C ALA A 117 4.22 -1.69 -4.37
N GLY A 118 3.04 -2.16 -4.79
CA GLY A 118 2.82 -2.71 -6.12
C GLY A 118 3.05 -1.68 -7.22
N TRP A 119 2.59 -0.43 -7.04
CA TRP A 119 2.85 0.63 -8.02
C TRP A 119 4.34 0.93 -8.16
N ALA A 120 5.09 0.93 -7.05
CA ALA A 120 6.55 1.07 -7.07
C ALA A 120 7.21 -0.08 -7.85
N GLY A 121 6.73 -1.32 -7.68
CA GLY A 121 7.17 -2.49 -8.43
C GLY A 121 6.94 -2.35 -9.95
N VAL A 122 5.75 -1.91 -10.36
CA VAL A 122 5.43 -1.65 -11.78
C VAL A 122 6.30 -0.53 -12.34
N ALA A 123 6.50 0.55 -11.58
CA ALA A 123 7.37 1.66 -11.97
C ALA A 123 8.81 1.19 -12.19
N LEU A 124 9.32 0.35 -11.28
CA LEU A 124 10.67 -0.21 -11.38
C LEU A 124 10.81 -1.10 -12.61
N ALA A 125 9.87 -2.02 -12.83
CA ALA A 125 9.83 -2.89 -14.00
C ALA A 125 9.75 -2.10 -15.32
N SER A 126 9.17 -0.90 -15.27
CA SER A 126 9.07 0.03 -16.42
C SER A 126 10.27 0.97 -16.56
N GLY A 127 11.31 0.85 -15.72
CA GLY A 127 12.48 1.74 -15.72
C GLY A 127 12.20 3.18 -15.25
N ARG A 128 11.06 3.42 -14.59
CA ARG A 128 10.63 4.73 -14.11
C ARG A 128 11.17 4.98 -12.71
N TYR A 129 12.47 5.25 -12.60
CA TYR A 129 13.16 5.29 -11.31
C TYR A 129 12.74 6.44 -10.38
N ASN A 130 12.40 7.63 -10.91
CA ASN A 130 11.85 8.71 -10.07
C ASN A 130 10.48 8.32 -9.49
N ASP A 131 9.60 7.73 -10.31
CA ASP A 131 8.28 7.27 -9.88
C ASP A 131 8.41 6.13 -8.85
N THR A 132 9.35 5.20 -9.07
CA THR A 132 9.69 4.13 -8.13
C THR A 132 10.03 4.70 -6.76
N ALA A 133 10.93 5.68 -6.71
CA ALA A 133 11.34 6.29 -5.46
C ALA A 133 10.17 6.99 -4.76
N GLN A 134 9.34 7.72 -5.50
CA GLN A 134 8.17 8.39 -4.95
C GLN A 134 7.17 7.39 -4.34
N PHE A 135 6.80 6.35 -5.08
CA PHE A 135 5.78 5.39 -4.63
C PHE A 135 6.29 4.51 -3.49
N ALA A 136 7.56 4.09 -3.53
CA ALA A 136 8.16 3.31 -2.46
C ALA A 136 8.25 4.10 -1.14
N ILE A 137 8.57 5.41 -1.21
CA ILE A 137 8.51 6.28 -0.01
C ILE A 137 7.08 6.33 0.53
N GLN A 138 6.08 6.53 -0.33
CA GLN A 138 4.67 6.54 0.11
C GLN A 138 4.26 5.21 0.76
N ALA A 139 4.71 4.07 0.24
CA ALA A 139 4.46 2.76 0.84
C ALA A 139 5.08 2.65 2.25
N LEU A 140 6.33 3.08 2.43
CA LEU A 140 7.02 3.06 3.73
C LEU A 140 6.42 4.04 4.74
N GLU A 141 5.95 5.21 4.29
CA GLU A 141 5.29 6.21 5.15
C GLU A 141 3.91 5.76 5.62
N THR A 142 3.17 5.05 4.77
CA THR A 142 1.81 4.58 5.07
C THR A 142 1.80 3.25 5.83
N GLY A 143 2.82 2.40 5.66
CA GLY A 143 2.92 1.07 6.26
C GLY A 143 4.29 0.79 6.88
N GLY A 144 4.58 1.37 8.05
CA GLY A 144 5.86 1.19 8.75
C GLY A 144 6.26 -0.27 9.05
N THR A 145 5.32 -1.21 8.99
CA THR A 145 5.53 -2.67 9.12
C THR A 145 4.84 -3.46 7.99
N TYR A 146 4.80 -2.92 6.77
CA TYR A 146 4.15 -3.58 5.64
C TYR A 146 4.76 -4.94 5.30
N ASN A 147 3.88 -5.93 5.14
CA ASN A 147 4.17 -7.29 4.68
C ASN A 147 2.91 -7.85 4.02
N SER A 148 2.94 -8.08 2.70
CA SER A 148 1.81 -8.58 1.92
C SER A 148 1.36 -9.98 2.30
N ALA A 149 2.21 -10.80 2.95
CA ALA A 149 1.87 -12.18 3.29
C ALA A 149 0.91 -12.27 4.49
N PHE A 150 0.89 -11.24 5.34
CA PHE A 150 0.17 -11.25 6.62
C PHE A 150 -0.81 -10.08 6.76
N ARG A 151 -1.27 -9.53 5.64
CA ARG A 151 -2.26 -8.46 5.65
C ARG A 151 -3.60 -8.98 6.17
N ILE A 152 -4.18 -8.22 7.07
CA ILE A 152 -5.55 -8.38 7.54
C ILE A 152 -6.25 -7.02 7.48
N ASP A 153 -7.54 -7.01 7.19
CA ASP A 153 -8.34 -5.79 7.26
C ASP A 153 -9.05 -5.61 8.61
N GLU A 154 -9.82 -4.53 8.75
CA GLU A 154 -10.56 -4.21 9.98
C GLU A 154 -11.70 -5.22 10.32
N SER A 155 -11.99 -6.17 9.43
CA SER A 155 -12.95 -7.26 9.65
C SER A 155 -12.28 -8.62 9.78
N ASP A 156 -10.99 -8.64 10.09
CA ASP A 156 -10.17 -9.85 10.24
C ASP A 156 -10.14 -10.73 8.98
N ARG A 157 -10.38 -10.15 7.80
CA ARG A 157 -10.23 -10.88 6.53
C ARG A 157 -8.76 -10.99 6.17
N GLU A 158 -8.32 -12.20 5.84
CA GLU A 158 -6.98 -12.45 5.36
C GLU A 158 -6.83 -11.90 3.93
N LEU A 159 -5.95 -10.91 3.78
CA LEU A 159 -5.59 -10.28 2.50
C LEU A 159 -4.17 -10.65 2.07
N GLY A 160 -3.68 -11.77 2.61
CA GLY A 160 -2.33 -12.28 2.36
C GLY A 160 -2.18 -12.75 0.92
N HIS A 161 -1.11 -12.33 0.25
CA HIS A 161 -0.79 -12.80 -1.10
C HIS A 161 0.66 -13.24 -1.27
N ASP A 162 1.50 -12.37 -1.79
CA ASP A 162 2.94 -12.58 -1.98
C ASP A 162 3.70 -12.38 -0.66
N ARG A 163 5.02 -12.57 -0.69
CA ARG A 163 5.92 -12.33 0.44
C ARG A 163 6.73 -11.04 0.28
N ILE A 164 6.08 -9.97 -0.16
CA ILE A 164 6.69 -8.63 -0.29
C ILE A 164 6.55 -7.90 1.04
N ASP A 165 7.65 -7.37 1.54
CA ASP A 165 7.69 -6.62 2.80
C ASP A 165 8.51 -5.34 2.64
N ASN A 166 8.68 -4.61 3.75
CA ASN A 166 9.49 -3.40 3.76
C ASN A 166 10.93 -3.58 3.26
N ARG A 167 11.50 -4.78 3.34
CA ARG A 167 12.86 -5.03 2.82
C ARG A 167 12.87 -5.00 1.30
N HIS A 168 11.83 -5.55 0.67
CA HIS A 168 11.63 -5.46 -0.77
C HIS A 168 11.44 -4.02 -1.23
N ILE A 169 10.64 -3.23 -0.52
CA ILE A 169 10.43 -1.81 -0.85
C ILE A 169 11.74 -1.01 -0.74
N ARG A 170 12.54 -1.27 0.29
CA ARG A 170 13.86 -0.65 0.44
C ARG A 170 14.84 -1.06 -0.65
N LEU A 171 14.78 -2.32 -1.10
CA LEU A 171 15.56 -2.78 -2.24
C LEU A 171 15.16 -2.03 -3.52
N MET A 172 13.86 -1.85 -3.78
CA MET A 172 13.36 -1.04 -4.91
C MET A 172 13.87 0.40 -4.85
N LEU A 173 13.88 1.02 -3.67
CA LEU A 173 14.47 2.35 -3.46
C LEU A 173 15.97 2.37 -3.70
N ALA A 174 16.70 1.36 -3.22
CA ALA A 174 18.13 1.24 -3.42
C ALA A 174 18.46 1.19 -4.92
N GLU A 175 17.73 0.35 -5.66
CA GLU A 175 17.88 0.22 -7.10
C GLU A 175 17.51 1.52 -7.83
N ALA A 176 16.36 2.12 -7.53
CA ALA A 176 15.93 3.38 -8.13
C ALA A 176 16.97 4.50 -7.92
N TYR A 177 17.46 4.66 -6.69
CA TYR A 177 18.49 5.65 -6.40
C TYR A 177 19.82 5.34 -7.07
N PHE A 178 20.20 4.06 -7.18
CA PHE A 178 21.41 3.67 -7.89
C PHE A 178 21.34 4.10 -9.36
N GLN A 179 20.23 3.79 -10.02
CA GLN A 179 19.98 4.13 -11.42
C GLN A 179 19.88 5.65 -11.65
N LEU A 180 19.43 6.40 -10.66
CA LEU A 180 19.43 7.87 -10.67
C LEU A 180 20.80 8.50 -10.35
N GLY A 181 21.84 7.69 -10.10
CA GLY A 181 23.17 8.19 -9.70
C GLY A 181 23.23 8.74 -8.28
N ARG A 182 22.21 8.47 -7.45
CA ARG A 182 22.09 8.95 -6.07
C ARG A 182 22.67 7.92 -5.11
N TYR A 183 23.98 7.91 -4.96
CA TYR A 183 24.70 7.08 -4.00
C TYR A 183 25.93 7.79 -3.45
N SER A 184 26.35 7.39 -2.25
CA SER A 184 27.55 7.93 -1.60
C SER A 184 28.31 6.81 -0.91
N ALA A 185 29.61 6.69 -1.19
CA ALA A 185 30.51 5.80 -0.47
C ALA A 185 30.74 6.28 0.98
N ILE A 186 30.68 7.60 1.18
CA ILE A 186 30.79 8.22 2.50
C ILE A 186 29.47 8.02 3.23
N ASP A 187 29.55 7.61 4.50
CA ASP A 187 28.37 7.54 5.35
C ASP A 187 27.82 8.94 5.65
N ARG A 188 26.56 9.16 5.30
CA ARG A 188 25.85 10.43 5.44
C ARG A 188 24.47 10.11 6.01
N ALA A 189 23.97 10.97 6.88
CA ALA A 189 22.62 10.88 7.45
C ALA A 189 21.50 11.24 6.45
N ASP A 190 21.73 11.02 5.15
CA ASP A 190 20.75 11.23 4.10
C ASP A 190 20.15 9.87 3.72
N PRO A 191 18.85 9.61 3.99
CA PRO A 191 18.23 8.35 3.58
C PRO A 191 17.96 8.29 2.07
N ASN A 192 18.04 9.41 1.33
CA ASN A 192 17.62 9.49 -0.07
C ASN A 192 18.73 9.10 -1.06
N ASN A 193 19.48 8.04 -0.74
CA ASN A 193 20.49 7.47 -1.61
C ASN A 193 20.54 5.94 -1.48
N ALA A 194 21.06 5.28 -2.52
CA ALA A 194 21.05 3.82 -2.60
C ALA A 194 21.82 3.16 -1.45
N THR A 195 22.98 3.70 -1.08
CA THR A 195 23.80 3.17 0.01
C THR A 195 23.07 3.18 1.33
N ALA A 196 22.34 4.25 1.64
CA ALA A 196 21.57 4.37 2.87
C ALA A 196 20.46 3.31 2.92
N GLN A 197 19.79 3.03 1.80
CA GLN A 197 18.77 1.98 1.74
C GLN A 197 19.37 0.58 1.93
N VAL A 198 20.54 0.30 1.34
CA VAL A 198 21.28 -0.95 1.58
C VAL A 198 21.67 -1.08 3.06
N ARG A 199 22.10 0.01 3.71
CA ARG A 199 22.42 -0.01 5.15
C ARG A 199 21.21 -0.32 6.03
N LEU A 200 20.03 0.16 5.66
CA LEU A 200 18.79 -0.17 6.36
C LEU A 200 18.39 -1.65 6.22
N LEU A 201 18.95 -2.35 5.22
CA LEU A 201 18.72 -3.78 4.99
C LEU A 201 19.77 -4.66 5.69
N LYS A 202 21.04 -4.26 5.66
CA LYS A 202 22.16 -5.11 6.10
C LYS A 202 22.91 -4.61 7.35
N GLY A 203 22.61 -3.41 7.83
CA GLY A 203 23.43 -2.72 8.81
C GLY A 203 24.60 -1.97 8.16
N ALA A 204 25.78 -1.98 8.78
CA ALA A 204 26.91 -1.20 8.28
C ALA A 204 27.38 -1.69 6.90
N PHE A 205 27.47 -0.77 5.93
CA PHE A 205 27.94 -1.04 4.57
C PHE A 205 28.73 0.14 4.00
N THR A 206 29.86 -0.14 3.38
CA THR A 206 30.71 0.81 2.63
C THR A 206 31.19 0.14 1.34
N PHE A 207 31.57 0.94 0.34
CA PHE A 207 32.04 0.45 -0.95
C PHE A 207 33.12 1.37 -1.51
N HIS A 208 33.99 0.84 -2.38
CA HIS A 208 35.04 1.63 -3.03
C HIS A 208 34.64 2.20 -4.38
N ASP A 209 33.77 1.50 -5.10
CA ASP A 209 33.28 1.88 -6.42
C ASP A 209 31.80 1.47 -6.61
N PRO A 210 31.06 2.11 -7.54
CA PRO A 210 29.64 1.81 -7.74
C PRO A 210 29.35 0.35 -8.14
N GLY A 211 30.31 -0.37 -8.71
CA GLY A 211 30.17 -1.77 -9.06
C GLY A 211 29.98 -2.65 -7.83
N GLN A 212 30.69 -2.36 -6.73
CA GLN A 212 30.51 -3.06 -5.45
C GLN A 212 29.13 -2.80 -4.84
N LEU A 213 28.63 -1.56 -4.93
CA LEU A 213 27.26 -1.24 -4.48
C LEU A 213 26.23 -2.02 -5.29
N LEU A 214 26.38 -2.09 -6.62
CA LEU A 214 25.49 -2.87 -7.48
C LEU A 214 25.54 -4.39 -7.18
N GLN A 215 26.74 -4.92 -6.92
CA GLN A 215 26.90 -6.31 -6.49
C GLN A 215 26.16 -6.58 -5.18
N GLU A 216 26.22 -5.65 -4.22
CA GLU A 216 25.53 -5.82 -2.94
C GLU A 216 24.00 -5.72 -3.10
N ILE A 217 23.50 -4.77 -3.89
CA ILE A 217 22.07 -4.68 -4.24
C ILE A 217 21.60 -6.01 -4.87
N SER A 218 22.40 -6.57 -5.79
CA SER A 218 22.11 -7.84 -6.45
C SER A 218 22.10 -9.01 -5.46
N LYS A 219 23.04 -9.03 -4.51
CA LYS A 219 23.10 -10.04 -3.46
C LYS A 219 21.87 -10.01 -2.55
N VAL A 220 21.47 -8.81 -2.11
CA VAL A 220 20.25 -8.63 -1.29
C VAL A 220 19.00 -9.08 -2.06
N SER A 221 18.92 -8.77 -3.35
CA SER A 221 17.83 -9.23 -4.21
C SER A 221 17.71 -10.76 -4.23
N LEU A 222 18.83 -11.46 -4.39
CA LEU A 222 18.87 -12.93 -4.36
C LEU A 222 18.53 -13.49 -2.98
N GLU A 223 19.01 -12.87 -1.90
CA GLU A 223 18.68 -13.25 -0.51
C GLU A 223 17.15 -13.19 -0.30
N LEU A 224 16.51 -12.07 -0.67
CA LEU A 224 15.07 -11.90 -0.53
C LEU A 224 14.27 -12.86 -1.44
N GLN A 225 14.71 -13.09 -2.68
CA GLN A 225 14.05 -14.03 -3.58
C GLN A 225 14.06 -15.47 -3.04
N GLN A 226 15.15 -15.89 -2.40
CA GLN A 226 15.24 -17.22 -1.77
C GLN A 226 14.29 -17.36 -0.59
N GLU A 227 14.11 -16.31 0.22
CA GLU A 227 13.12 -16.30 1.30
C GLU A 227 11.68 -16.37 0.77
N THR A 228 11.40 -15.69 -0.36
CA THR A 228 10.08 -15.76 -1.01
C THR A 228 9.77 -17.16 -1.55
N THR A 229 10.76 -17.84 -2.13
CA THR A 229 10.59 -19.13 -2.83
C THR A 229 10.78 -20.36 -1.91
N GLY A 230 11.50 -20.23 -0.80
CA GLY A 230 11.92 -21.34 0.07
C GLY A 230 10.87 -21.85 1.07
N GLY A 231 9.60 -21.48 0.91
CA GLY A 231 8.52 -21.92 1.81
C GLY A 231 7.32 -22.45 1.03
N PHE A 232 7.32 -23.75 0.78
CA PHE A 232 6.15 -24.58 0.50
C PHE A 232 6.22 -25.81 1.39
#